data_AF-A0A3D5KDZ8-F1
#
_entry.id   AF-A0A3D5KDZ8-F1
#
_cell.length_a   1.000
_cell.length_b   1.000
_cell.length_c   1.000
_cell.angle_alpha   90.00
_cell.angle_beta   90.00
_cell.angle_gamma   90.00
#
_symmetry.space_group_name_H-M   'P 1'
#
loop_
_entity.id
_entity.type
_entity.pdbx_description
1 polymer ?
#
loop_
_entity_poly.entity_id
_entity_poly.type
_entity_poly.pdbx_seq_one_letter_code
_entity_poly.pdbx_strand_id
1 'polypeptide(L)'
;MKRIHMERLVFLFFSMVIMFVVLYIANQADTIRNQEEKVKKAEYLFDIEEKYEHEVEVRKQVEIENDNIKKENEVLTDLLFNQSRMYEFAAIPKSSRSNYLSRSEQQMTLGTIPLSMPSGFTTQNLERAFSKLYPAMSGLGASFVLAEELYGVNCIVLVSIAILESGGGTSKIAKNKNNLCGLGACDGSAYKSAMGFESCADSIFFLAELLATQYAPDGRYFGGSYDLRGINVNYASDPKWAIKNSEKMIEIIQAGIESPEQLIEIANIKYVEGINNVQS
;
A
#
# COMPACT_ATOMS: atom_id res chain seq x y z
N MET A 1 0.20 103.11 -42.93
CA MET A 1 1.35 102.28 -42.50
C MET A 1 1.06 101.45 -41.23
N LYS A 2 0.50 102.02 -40.15
CA LYS A 2 0.17 101.29 -38.90
C LYS A 2 -0.83 100.11 -39.03
N ARG A 3 -1.87 100.22 -39.87
CA ARG A 3 -2.91 99.18 -40.05
C ARG A 3 -2.38 97.87 -40.65
N ILE A 4 -1.55 97.97 -41.69
CA ILE A 4 -0.88 96.82 -42.34
C ILE A 4 0.09 96.13 -41.37
N HIS A 5 0.74 96.90 -40.50
CA HIS A 5 1.64 96.34 -39.48
C HIS A 5 0.88 95.59 -38.39
N MET A 6 -0.27 96.11 -37.96
CA MET A 6 -1.15 95.47 -36.99
C MET A 6 -1.81 94.18 -37.53
N GLU A 7 -2.26 94.16 -38.79
CA GLU A 7 -2.80 92.94 -39.43
C GLU A 7 -1.74 91.83 -39.57
N ARG A 8 -0.48 92.18 -39.90
CA ARG A 8 0.64 91.22 -39.91
C ARG A 8 0.96 90.66 -38.52
N LEU A 9 0.87 91.48 -37.48
CA LEU A 9 1.13 91.08 -36.10
C LEU A 9 0.03 90.16 -35.57
N VAL A 10 -1.24 90.44 -35.91
CA VAL A 10 -2.38 89.56 -35.61
C VAL A 10 -2.24 88.23 -36.34
N PHE A 11 -1.86 88.22 -37.62
CA PHE A 11 -1.63 86.99 -38.37
C PHE A 11 -0.51 86.13 -37.78
N LEU A 12 0.62 86.72 -37.42
CA LEU A 12 1.74 86.03 -36.76
C LEU A 12 1.35 85.46 -35.38
N PHE A 13 0.55 86.21 -34.62
CA PHE A 13 0.04 85.73 -33.33
C PHE A 13 -0.89 84.52 -33.52
N PHE A 14 -1.84 84.58 -34.45
CA PHE A 14 -2.72 83.45 -34.77
C PHE A 14 -1.95 82.24 -35.29
N SER A 15 -0.94 82.42 -36.15
CA SER A 15 -0.12 81.30 -36.63
C SER A 15 0.69 80.66 -35.50
N MET A 16 1.22 81.46 -34.57
CA MET A 16 1.94 80.98 -33.39
C MET A 16 1.01 80.18 -32.47
N VAL A 17 -0.20 80.68 -32.22
CA VAL A 17 -1.22 79.96 -31.42
C VAL A 17 -1.61 78.64 -32.09
N ILE A 18 -1.85 78.64 -33.41
CA ILE A 18 -2.18 77.42 -34.17
C ILE A 18 -1.03 76.41 -34.07
N MET A 19 0.22 76.85 -34.26
CA MET A 19 1.39 75.98 -34.14
C MET A 19 1.54 75.40 -32.73
N PHE A 20 1.27 76.19 -31.70
CA PHE A 20 1.28 75.72 -30.31
C PHE A 20 0.18 74.68 -30.04
N VAL A 21 -1.02 74.88 -30.57
CA VAL A 21 -2.13 73.93 -30.46
C VAL A 21 -1.81 72.63 -31.19
N VAL A 22 -1.23 72.69 -32.38
CA VAL A 22 -0.79 71.50 -33.13
C VAL A 22 0.30 70.74 -32.38
N LEU A 23 1.30 71.43 -31.85
CA LEU A 23 2.36 70.82 -31.02
C LEU A 23 1.79 70.20 -29.73
N TYR A 24 0.83 70.87 -29.09
CA TYR A 24 0.17 70.36 -27.89
C TYR A 24 -0.64 69.09 -28.19
N ILE A 25 -1.41 69.07 -29.28
CA ILE A 25 -2.18 67.88 -29.71
C ILE A 25 -1.23 66.74 -30.08
N ALA A 26 -0.14 67.01 -30.82
CA ALA A 26 0.86 66.00 -31.17
C ALA A 26 1.51 65.40 -29.92
N ASN A 27 1.91 66.25 -28.96
CA ASN A 27 2.47 65.81 -27.68
C ASN A 27 1.46 64.98 -26.86
N GLN A 28 0.18 65.36 -26.86
CA GLN A 28 -0.86 64.58 -26.19
C GLN A 28 -1.10 63.23 -26.88
N ALA A 29 -1.11 63.19 -28.21
CA ALA A 29 -1.24 61.95 -28.98
C ALA A 29 -0.06 60.99 -28.72
N ASP A 30 1.17 61.50 -28.62
CA ASP A 30 2.34 60.69 -28.26
C ASP A 30 2.28 60.20 -26.81
N THR A 31 1.77 61.01 -25.89
CA THR A 31 1.55 60.60 -24.49
C THR A 31 0.55 59.47 -24.40
N ILE A 32 -0.58 59.55 -25.11
CA ILE A 32 -1.60 58.50 -25.18
C ILE A 32 -1.02 57.22 -25.78
N ARG A 33 -0.29 57.32 -26.91
CA ARG A 33 0.36 56.16 -27.55
C ARG A 33 1.32 55.43 -26.60
N ASN A 34 2.14 56.18 -25.87
CA ASN A 34 3.04 55.63 -24.86
C ASN A 34 2.29 54.98 -23.69
N GLN A 35 1.11 55.50 -23.32
CA GLN A 35 0.25 54.87 -22.30
C GLN A 35 -0.36 53.57 -22.81
N GLU A 36 -0.85 53.52 -24.06
CA GLU A 36 -1.36 52.29 -24.68
C GLU A 36 -0.31 51.19 -24.76
N GLU A 37 0.93 51.53 -25.12
CA GLU A 37 2.04 50.56 -25.11
C GLU A 37 2.34 50.02 -23.70
N LYS A 38 2.29 50.88 -22.68
CA LYS A 38 2.45 50.46 -21.28
C LYS A 38 1.33 49.53 -20.83
N VAL A 39 0.08 49.81 -21.22
CA VAL A 39 -1.08 48.96 -20.91
C VAL A 39 -0.93 47.59 -21.57
N LYS A 40 -0.60 47.53 -22.87
CA LYS A 40 -0.36 46.26 -23.57
C LYS A 40 0.75 45.44 -22.92
N LYS A 41 1.83 46.10 -22.49
CA LYS A 41 2.93 45.43 -21.77
C LYS A 41 2.47 44.91 -20.41
N ALA A 42 1.63 45.65 -19.69
CA ALA A 42 1.07 45.22 -18.41
C ALA A 42 0.12 44.02 -18.58
N GLU A 43 -0.75 44.04 -19.59
CA GLU A 43 -1.63 42.91 -19.93
C GLU A 43 -0.82 41.64 -20.27
N TYR A 44 0.25 41.80 -21.06
CA TYR A 44 1.15 40.68 -21.38
C TYR A 44 1.87 40.13 -20.14
N LEU A 45 2.31 41.00 -19.23
CA LEU A 45 2.94 40.59 -17.97
C LEU A 45 1.95 39.85 -17.06
N PHE A 46 0.69 40.30 -17.02
CA PHE A 46 -0.36 39.66 -16.24
C PHE A 46 -0.65 38.23 -16.76
N ASP A 47 -0.74 38.03 -18.07
CA ASP A 47 -0.91 36.69 -18.67
C ASP A 47 0.30 35.77 -18.40
N ILE A 48 1.52 36.32 -18.34
CA ILE A 48 2.72 35.56 -17.94
C ILE A 48 2.62 35.17 -16.45
N GLU A 49 2.23 36.09 -15.58
CA GLU A 49 2.12 35.85 -14.15
C GLU A 49 1.08 34.75 -13.85
N GLU A 50 -0.10 34.83 -14.47
CA GLU A 50 -1.15 33.80 -14.36
C GLU A 50 -0.65 32.42 -14.84
N LYS A 51 0.06 32.36 -15.97
CA LYS A 51 0.68 31.11 -16.46
C LYS A 51 1.74 30.58 -15.51
N TYR A 52 2.57 31.46 -14.95
CA TYR A 52 3.61 31.07 -14.01
C TYR A 52 3.01 30.52 -12.70
N GLU A 53 1.99 31.19 -12.15
CA GLU A 53 1.25 30.71 -10.97
C GLU A 53 0.61 29.35 -11.22
N HIS A 54 -0.01 29.15 -12.39
CA HIS A 54 -0.58 27.86 -12.78
C HIS A 54 0.50 26.77 -12.88
N GLU A 55 1.66 27.07 -13.47
CA GLU A 55 2.78 26.13 -13.56
C GLU A 55 3.34 25.75 -12.18
N VAL A 56 3.42 26.72 -11.25
CA VAL A 56 3.83 26.48 -9.86
C VAL A 56 2.85 25.54 -9.16
N GLU A 57 1.53 25.76 -9.31
CA GLU A 57 0.51 24.89 -8.71
C GLU A 57 0.57 23.46 -9.29
N VAL A 58 0.69 23.32 -10.61
CA VAL A 58 0.83 22.00 -11.26
C VAL A 58 2.09 21.27 -10.77
N ARG A 59 3.22 21.97 -10.63
CA ARG A 59 4.46 21.37 -10.10
C ARG A 59 4.29 20.87 -8.67
N LYS A 60 3.57 21.62 -7.83
CA LYS A 60 3.25 21.22 -6.46
C LYS A 60 2.37 19.97 -6.41
N GLN A 61 1.35 19.88 -7.27
CA GLN A 61 0.51 18.68 -7.37
C GLN A 61 1.33 17.46 -7.82
N VAL A 62 2.21 17.63 -8.81
CA VAL A 62 3.10 16.56 -9.28
C VAL A 62 4.06 16.09 -8.17
N GLU A 63 4.57 16.99 -7.35
CA GLU A 63 5.44 16.63 -6.22
C GLU A 63 4.68 15.79 -5.17
N ILE A 64 3.47 16.21 -4.80
CA ILE A 64 2.61 15.47 -3.87
C ILE A 64 2.30 14.06 -4.42
N GLU A 65 1.94 13.95 -5.69
CA GLU A 65 1.63 12.68 -6.33
C GLU A 65 2.86 11.77 -6.40
N ASN A 66 4.03 12.31 -6.75
CA ASN A 66 5.28 11.55 -6.76
C ASN A 66 5.63 11.00 -5.37
N ASP A 67 5.36 11.76 -4.30
CA ASP A 67 5.59 11.28 -2.94
C ASP A 67 4.59 10.21 -2.51
N ASN A 68 3.34 10.28 -2.97
CA ASN A 68 2.35 9.22 -2.75
C ASN A 68 2.77 7.93 -3.48
N ILE A 69 3.14 8.03 -4.76
CA ILE A 69 3.61 6.91 -5.58
C ILE A 69 4.83 6.23 -4.94
N LYS A 70 5.78 7.00 -4.40
CA LYS A 70 6.95 6.43 -3.70
C LYS A 70 6.53 5.60 -2.48
N LYS A 71 5.61 6.11 -1.66
CA LYS A 71 5.09 5.38 -0.48
C LYS A 71 4.36 4.11 -0.88
N GLU A 72 3.51 4.18 -1.90
CA GLU A 72 2.80 3.00 -2.41
C GLU A 72 3.76 1.95 -2.98
N ASN A 73 4.80 2.38 -3.71
CA ASN A 73 5.84 1.50 -4.21
C ASN A 73 6.63 0.83 -3.08
N GLU A 74 6.89 1.52 -1.97
CA GLU A 74 7.58 0.94 -0.81
C GLU A 74 6.74 -0.18 -0.19
N VAL A 75 5.45 0.10 0.08
CA VAL A 75 4.50 -0.88 0.62
C VAL A 75 4.33 -2.08 -0.31
N LEU A 76 4.16 -1.85 -1.61
CA LEU A 76 4.03 -2.92 -2.60
C LEU A 76 5.29 -3.78 -2.66
N THR A 77 6.45 -3.15 -2.61
CA THR A 77 7.74 -3.85 -2.64
C THR A 77 7.96 -4.68 -1.37
N ASP A 78 7.53 -4.21 -0.20
CA ASP A 78 7.52 -5.01 1.04
C ASP A 78 6.58 -6.20 0.96
N LEU A 79 5.37 -5.99 0.44
CA LEU A 79 4.37 -7.04 0.24
C LEU A 79 4.91 -8.14 -0.69
N LEU A 80 5.45 -7.76 -1.85
CA LEU A 80 6.03 -8.71 -2.81
C LEU A 80 7.23 -9.44 -2.23
N PHE A 81 8.10 -8.74 -1.49
CA PHE A 81 9.22 -9.38 -0.80
C PHE A 81 8.74 -10.44 0.20
N ASN A 82 7.78 -10.10 1.05
CA ASN A 82 7.20 -11.02 2.02
C ASN A 82 6.55 -12.24 1.36
N GLN A 83 5.79 -12.02 0.29
CA GLN A 83 5.18 -13.09 -0.50
C GLN A 83 6.24 -14.02 -1.11
N SER A 84 7.36 -13.45 -1.60
CA SER A 84 8.50 -14.20 -2.14
C SER A 84 9.16 -15.08 -1.07
N ARG A 85 9.37 -14.55 0.14
CA ARG A 85 9.88 -15.33 1.29
C ARG A 85 8.99 -16.52 1.60
N MET A 86 7.68 -16.30 1.67
CA MET A 86 6.71 -17.38 1.94
C MET A 86 6.76 -18.46 0.85
N TYR A 87 6.89 -18.06 -0.42
CA TYR A 87 7.03 -19.01 -1.53
C TYR A 87 8.34 -19.82 -1.46
N GLU A 88 9.47 -19.17 -1.18
CA GLU A 88 10.76 -19.86 -0.94
C GLU A 88 10.66 -20.90 0.19
N PHE A 89 9.93 -20.56 1.27
CA PHE A 89 9.74 -21.49 2.38
C PHE A 89 8.86 -22.69 2.02
N ALA A 90 7.90 -22.50 1.12
CA ALA A 90 6.93 -23.51 0.72
C ALA A 90 7.44 -24.45 -0.39
N ALA A 91 8.13 -23.89 -1.39
CA ALA A 91 8.38 -24.58 -2.65
C ALA A 91 9.86 -24.85 -2.94
N ILE A 92 10.78 -24.11 -2.30
CA ILE A 92 12.21 -24.18 -2.63
C ILE A 92 12.98 -24.95 -1.54
N PRO A 93 13.75 -26.00 -1.92
CA PRO A 93 14.62 -26.71 -0.98
C PRO A 93 15.61 -25.74 -0.33
N LYS A 94 15.87 -25.90 0.98
CA LYS A 94 16.77 -25.03 1.75
C LYS A 94 18.14 -24.80 1.08
N SER A 95 18.69 -25.82 0.43
CA SER A 95 19.98 -25.76 -0.27
C SER A 95 19.99 -24.88 -1.52
N SER A 96 18.82 -24.52 -2.03
CA SER A 96 18.63 -23.83 -3.32
C SER A 96 17.92 -22.50 -3.17
N ARG A 97 17.70 -22.04 -1.92
CA ARG A 97 17.04 -20.77 -1.65
C ARG A 97 17.88 -19.58 -2.06
N SER A 98 17.20 -18.51 -2.47
CA SER A 98 17.85 -17.27 -2.91
C SER A 98 18.68 -16.59 -1.83
N ASN A 99 19.65 -15.78 -2.26
CA ASN A 99 20.56 -15.04 -1.38
C ASN A 99 19.98 -13.74 -0.81
N TYR A 100 18.82 -13.28 -1.30
CA TYR A 100 18.12 -12.15 -0.70
C TYR A 100 17.56 -12.48 0.70
N LEU A 101 17.41 -13.76 1.02
CA LEU A 101 17.09 -14.23 2.36
C LEU A 101 18.34 -14.20 3.23
N SER A 102 18.20 -13.81 4.50
CA SER A 102 19.29 -13.96 5.45
C SER A 102 19.66 -15.43 5.66
N ARG A 103 20.90 -15.69 6.11
CA ARG A 103 21.35 -17.06 6.45
C ARG A 103 20.41 -17.77 7.44
N SER A 104 19.79 -17.02 8.34
CA SER A 104 18.83 -17.57 9.31
C SER A 104 17.52 -17.99 8.64
N GLU A 105 16.97 -17.16 7.76
CA GLU A 105 15.75 -17.44 7.00
C GLU A 105 15.93 -18.59 6.02
N GLN A 106 17.11 -18.72 5.41
CA GLN A 106 17.45 -19.86 4.55
C GLN A 106 17.32 -21.21 5.30
N GLN A 107 17.44 -21.23 6.63
CA GLN A 107 17.29 -22.43 7.44
C GLN A 107 15.86 -22.65 7.98
N MET A 108 14.96 -21.66 7.89
CA MET A 108 13.60 -21.76 8.41
C MET A 108 12.74 -22.74 7.59
N THR A 109 11.69 -23.27 8.19
CA THR A 109 10.57 -23.93 7.50
C THR A 109 9.27 -23.22 7.87
N LEU A 110 8.18 -23.48 7.15
CA LEU A 110 6.87 -22.90 7.49
C LEU A 110 6.41 -23.23 8.92
N GLY A 111 6.86 -24.36 9.48
CA GLY A 111 6.62 -24.71 10.88
C GLY A 111 7.48 -23.97 11.90
N THR A 112 8.49 -23.22 11.47
CA THR A 112 9.44 -22.50 12.34
C THR A 112 9.59 -21.02 11.98
N ILE A 113 8.80 -20.49 11.04
CA ILE A 113 8.76 -19.05 10.84
C ILE A 113 8.08 -18.42 12.06
N PRO A 114 8.54 -17.24 12.52
CA PRO A 114 7.83 -16.50 13.55
C PRO A 114 6.40 -16.20 13.10
N LEU A 115 5.42 -16.35 13.98
CA LEU A 115 4.03 -15.96 13.71
C LEU A 115 3.92 -14.46 13.39
N SER A 116 4.85 -13.63 13.86
CA SER A 116 4.90 -12.20 13.56
C SER A 116 5.53 -11.84 12.22
N MET A 117 6.01 -12.83 11.44
CA MET A 117 6.55 -12.59 10.10
C MET A 117 5.39 -12.26 9.15
N PRO A 118 5.36 -11.09 8.48
CA PRO A 118 4.27 -10.77 7.56
C PRO A 118 4.22 -11.75 6.38
N SER A 119 3.03 -12.16 5.99
CA SER A 119 2.82 -13.10 4.89
C SER A 119 3.08 -12.47 3.51
N GLY A 120 2.73 -11.19 3.35
CA GLY A 120 2.66 -10.53 2.04
C GLY A 120 1.54 -11.04 1.13
N PHE A 121 0.59 -11.83 1.65
CA PHE A 121 -0.52 -12.34 0.86
C PHE A 121 -1.67 -11.32 0.82
N THR A 122 -2.21 -11.09 -0.37
CA THR A 122 -3.41 -10.26 -0.56
C THR A 122 -4.68 -11.10 -0.50
N THR A 123 -5.83 -10.42 -0.38
CA THR A 123 -7.15 -11.04 -0.55
C THR A 123 -7.23 -11.83 -1.84
N GLN A 124 -6.71 -11.29 -2.96
CA GLN A 124 -6.75 -11.99 -4.25
C GLN A 124 -5.93 -13.28 -4.25
N ASN A 125 -4.77 -13.29 -3.58
CA ASN A 125 -3.97 -14.50 -3.44
C ASN A 125 -4.74 -15.60 -2.69
N LEU A 126 -5.39 -15.23 -1.58
CA LEU A 126 -6.16 -16.17 -0.76
C LEU A 126 -7.42 -16.65 -1.49
N GLU A 127 -8.20 -15.77 -2.11
CA GLU A 127 -9.40 -16.15 -2.86
C GLU A 127 -9.07 -17.08 -4.04
N ARG A 128 -7.93 -16.86 -4.70
CA ARG A 128 -7.42 -17.77 -5.72
C ARG A 128 -7.09 -19.14 -5.15
N ALA A 129 -6.47 -19.21 -3.98
CA ALA A 129 -6.16 -20.49 -3.33
C ALA A 129 -7.44 -21.21 -2.87
N PHE A 130 -8.38 -20.49 -2.25
CA PHE A 130 -9.65 -21.04 -1.76
C PHE A 130 -10.53 -21.55 -2.89
N SER A 131 -10.68 -20.80 -3.98
CA SER A 131 -11.49 -21.25 -5.11
C SER A 131 -10.98 -22.57 -5.72
N LYS A 132 -9.67 -22.82 -5.68
CA LYS A 132 -9.05 -24.06 -6.17
C LYS A 132 -9.15 -25.22 -5.18
N LEU A 133 -8.93 -24.96 -3.88
CA LEU A 133 -8.68 -26.02 -2.89
C LEU A 133 -9.75 -26.11 -1.81
N TYR A 134 -10.29 -24.97 -1.37
CA TYR A 134 -11.19 -24.87 -0.22
C TYR A 134 -12.38 -23.93 -0.50
N PRO A 135 -13.29 -24.28 -1.43
CA PRO A 135 -14.32 -23.34 -1.91
C PRO A 135 -15.29 -22.84 -0.83
N ALA A 136 -15.47 -23.60 0.26
CA ALA A 136 -16.30 -23.17 1.39
C ALA A 136 -15.68 -22.04 2.23
N MET A 137 -14.40 -21.71 1.99
CA MET A 137 -13.70 -20.58 2.61
C MET A 137 -13.63 -19.35 1.70
N SER A 138 -14.12 -19.43 0.45
CA SER A 138 -14.16 -18.27 -0.44
C SER A 138 -15.00 -17.14 0.13
N GLY A 139 -14.53 -15.90 -0.06
CA GLY A 139 -15.08 -14.69 0.52
C GLY A 139 -14.49 -14.32 1.89
N LEU A 140 -13.65 -15.16 2.49
CA LEU A 140 -13.00 -14.91 3.78
C LEU A 140 -11.57 -14.36 3.65
N GLY A 141 -11.01 -14.27 2.44
CA GLY A 141 -9.63 -13.85 2.22
C GLY A 141 -9.32 -12.49 2.86
N ALA A 142 -10.23 -11.53 2.72
CA ALA A 142 -10.07 -10.19 3.31
C ALA A 142 -10.05 -10.24 4.85
N SER A 143 -10.78 -11.16 5.47
CA SER A 143 -10.80 -11.31 6.94
C SER A 143 -9.46 -11.81 7.47
N PHE A 144 -8.79 -12.71 6.76
CA PHE A 144 -7.46 -13.18 7.16
C PHE A 144 -6.38 -12.13 6.99
N VAL A 145 -6.41 -11.36 5.89
CA VAL A 145 -5.47 -10.25 5.67
C VAL A 145 -5.66 -9.18 6.74
N LEU A 146 -6.91 -8.78 7.01
CA LEU A 146 -7.20 -7.80 8.05
C LEU A 146 -6.80 -8.31 9.45
N ALA A 147 -6.94 -9.60 9.72
CA ALA A 147 -6.46 -10.19 10.98
C ALA A 147 -4.94 -10.08 11.14
N GLU A 148 -4.18 -10.28 10.06
CA GLU A 148 -2.73 -10.05 10.06
C GLU A 148 -2.38 -8.58 10.33
N GLU A 149 -3.07 -7.65 9.69
CA GLU A 149 -2.87 -6.21 9.88
C GLU A 149 -3.17 -5.76 11.32
N LEU A 150 -4.26 -6.25 11.91
CA LEU A 150 -4.71 -5.83 13.24
C LEU A 150 -3.91 -6.46 14.38
N TYR A 151 -3.54 -7.74 14.25
CA TYR A 151 -2.96 -8.52 15.34
C TYR A 151 -1.48 -8.89 15.12
N GLY A 152 -0.92 -8.59 13.95
CA GLY A 152 0.46 -8.91 13.61
C GLY A 152 0.73 -10.42 13.56
N VAL A 153 -0.29 -11.24 13.24
CA VAL A 153 -0.16 -12.70 13.12
C VAL A 153 -0.27 -13.10 11.65
N ASN A 154 0.73 -13.84 11.17
CA ASN A 154 0.85 -14.25 9.78
C ASN A 154 -0.45 -14.85 9.23
N CYS A 155 -1.01 -14.25 8.17
CA CYS A 155 -2.35 -14.63 7.70
C CYS A 155 -2.38 -16.07 7.18
N ILE A 156 -1.28 -16.58 6.61
CA ILE A 156 -1.17 -17.95 6.11
C ILE A 156 -1.14 -18.96 7.26
N VAL A 157 -0.57 -18.60 8.41
CA VAL A 157 -0.68 -19.40 9.63
C VAL A 157 -2.15 -19.48 10.07
N LEU A 158 -2.86 -18.36 10.14
CA LEU A 158 -4.29 -18.33 10.51
C LEU A 158 -5.15 -19.17 9.57
N VAL A 159 -4.92 -19.04 8.26
CA VAL A 159 -5.59 -19.84 7.23
C VAL A 159 -5.32 -21.33 7.42
N SER A 160 -4.07 -21.72 7.68
CA SER A 160 -3.71 -23.13 7.86
C SER A 160 -4.44 -23.78 9.04
N ILE A 161 -4.54 -23.06 10.16
CA ILE A 161 -5.26 -23.51 11.35
C ILE A 161 -6.76 -23.60 11.04
N ALA A 162 -7.34 -22.55 10.45
CA ALA A 162 -8.75 -22.56 10.08
C ALA A 162 -9.10 -23.75 9.16
N ILE A 163 -8.28 -24.02 8.15
CA ILE A 163 -8.49 -25.18 7.25
C ILE A 163 -8.44 -26.49 8.03
N LEU A 164 -7.41 -26.68 8.86
CA LEU A 164 -7.20 -27.92 9.58
C LEU A 164 -8.33 -28.20 10.58
N GLU A 165 -8.75 -27.18 11.34
CA GLU A 165 -9.75 -27.31 12.40
C GLU A 165 -11.19 -27.40 11.86
N SER A 166 -11.48 -26.77 10.71
CA SER A 166 -12.83 -26.78 10.12
C SER A 166 -13.03 -27.75 8.96
N GLY A 167 -11.98 -28.47 8.54
CA GLY A 167 -12.01 -29.24 7.30
C GLY A 167 -12.28 -28.35 6.09
N GLY A 168 -11.57 -27.21 6.01
CA GLY A 168 -11.73 -26.22 4.95
C GLY A 168 -13.11 -25.57 4.91
N GLY A 169 -13.65 -25.20 6.08
CA GLY A 169 -14.97 -24.56 6.24
C GLY A 169 -16.17 -25.50 6.16
N THR A 170 -15.96 -26.81 6.01
CA THR A 170 -17.07 -27.74 5.75
C THR A 170 -17.68 -28.38 7.00
N SER A 171 -17.01 -28.29 8.16
CA SER A 171 -17.47 -28.89 9.41
C SER A 171 -18.81 -28.31 9.89
N LYS A 172 -19.54 -29.10 10.70
CA LYS A 172 -20.80 -28.64 11.30
C LYS A 172 -20.58 -27.46 12.25
N ILE A 173 -19.44 -27.40 12.94
CA ILE A 173 -19.11 -26.31 13.86
C ILE A 173 -18.85 -25.03 13.06
N ALA A 174 -18.09 -25.11 11.97
CA ALA A 174 -17.87 -23.97 11.08
C ALA A 174 -19.19 -23.43 10.51
N LYS A 175 -20.05 -24.31 9.97
CA LYS A 175 -21.30 -23.90 9.32
C LYS A 175 -22.38 -23.40 10.27
N ASN A 176 -22.55 -24.07 11.41
CA ASN A 176 -23.69 -23.79 12.29
C ASN A 176 -23.36 -22.82 13.42
N LYS A 177 -22.07 -22.65 13.74
CA LYS A 177 -21.59 -21.81 14.83
C LYS A 177 -20.62 -20.72 14.37
N ASN A 178 -20.39 -20.61 13.06
CA ASN A 178 -19.43 -19.67 12.47
C ASN A 178 -18.02 -19.77 13.10
N ASN A 179 -17.63 -20.97 13.51
CA ASN A 179 -16.38 -21.21 14.23
C ASN A 179 -15.43 -22.03 13.34
N LEU A 180 -14.55 -21.34 12.62
CA LEU A 180 -13.59 -21.96 11.69
C LEU A 180 -12.38 -22.58 12.38
N CYS A 181 -12.14 -22.23 13.64
CA CYS A 181 -10.89 -22.53 14.32
C CYS A 181 -11.06 -23.56 15.45
N GLY A 182 -12.23 -24.19 15.55
CA GLY A 182 -12.52 -25.22 16.55
C GLY A 182 -12.56 -24.70 17.99
N LEU A 183 -12.71 -23.39 18.20
CA LEU A 183 -12.49 -22.74 19.49
C LEU A 183 -13.54 -23.17 20.53
N GLY A 184 -13.08 -23.59 21.71
CA GLY A 184 -13.93 -24.08 22.81
C GLY A 184 -14.49 -25.49 22.62
N ALA A 185 -14.09 -26.21 21.57
CA ALA A 185 -14.45 -27.62 21.43
C ALA A 185 -13.66 -28.48 22.43
N CYS A 186 -14.37 -29.25 23.28
CA CYS A 186 -13.78 -30.15 24.25
C CYS A 186 -14.03 -31.61 23.85
N ASP A 187 -13.11 -32.50 24.26
CA ASP A 187 -13.21 -33.92 23.97
C ASP A 187 -14.53 -34.53 24.47
N GLY A 188 -15.09 -35.46 23.67
CA GLY A 188 -16.35 -36.15 23.96
C GLY A 188 -17.63 -35.33 23.72
N SER A 189 -17.56 -34.01 23.55
CA SER A 189 -18.73 -33.17 23.25
C SER A 189 -18.45 -31.93 22.38
N ALA A 190 -17.46 -32.02 21.50
CA ALA A 190 -16.92 -30.92 20.68
C ALA A 190 -17.99 -29.95 20.13
N TYR A 191 -19.03 -30.46 19.47
CA TYR A 191 -20.08 -29.60 18.91
C TYR A 191 -20.86 -28.83 19.98
N LYS A 192 -21.17 -29.45 21.13
CA LYS A 192 -21.97 -28.82 22.19
C LYS A 192 -21.17 -27.73 22.89
N SER A 193 -19.91 -27.99 23.22
CA SER A 193 -19.06 -27.06 23.97
C SER A 193 -18.46 -25.95 23.10
N ALA A 194 -18.29 -26.17 21.79
CA ALA A 194 -17.70 -25.19 20.89
C ALA A 194 -18.38 -23.82 20.99
N MET A 195 -17.57 -22.77 21.00
CA MET A 195 -18.07 -21.40 20.97
C MET A 195 -18.82 -21.13 19.67
N GLY A 196 -19.83 -20.25 19.75
CA GLY A 196 -20.51 -19.70 18.59
C GLY A 196 -20.09 -18.25 18.39
N PHE A 197 -19.99 -17.84 17.12
CA PHE A 197 -19.64 -16.49 16.71
C PHE A 197 -20.74 -15.90 15.82
N GLU A 198 -20.81 -14.57 15.75
CA GLU A 198 -21.77 -13.88 14.88
C GLU A 198 -21.45 -14.13 13.40
N SER A 199 -20.15 -14.15 13.05
CA SER A 199 -19.66 -14.45 11.71
C SER A 199 -18.37 -15.28 11.75
N CYS A 200 -18.03 -15.90 10.61
CA CYS A 200 -16.76 -16.62 10.47
C CYS A 200 -15.56 -15.70 10.66
N ALA A 201 -15.67 -14.43 10.25
CA ALA A 201 -14.65 -13.42 10.43
C ALA A 201 -14.35 -13.18 11.91
N ASP A 202 -15.37 -13.16 12.78
CA ASP A 202 -15.17 -12.99 14.22
C ASP A 202 -14.36 -14.14 14.83
N SER A 203 -14.58 -15.37 14.35
CA SER A 203 -13.78 -16.52 14.79
C SER A 203 -12.30 -16.42 14.35
N ILE A 204 -12.05 -15.83 13.18
CA ILE A 204 -10.70 -15.57 12.65
C ILE A 204 -10.00 -14.50 13.50
N PHE A 205 -10.68 -13.38 13.79
CA PHE A 205 -10.14 -12.31 14.62
C PHE A 205 -9.87 -12.78 16.05
N PHE A 206 -10.78 -13.57 16.63
CA PHE A 206 -10.57 -14.16 17.94
C PHE A 206 -9.34 -15.07 17.96
N LEU A 207 -9.15 -15.92 16.94
CA LEU A 207 -7.95 -16.76 16.85
C LEU A 207 -6.68 -15.88 16.75
N ALA A 208 -6.70 -14.84 15.92
CA ALA A 208 -5.57 -13.96 15.74
C ALA A 208 -5.19 -13.24 17.05
N GLU A 209 -6.17 -12.69 17.77
CA GLU A 209 -5.96 -12.07 19.08
C GLU A 209 -5.42 -13.08 20.11
N LEU A 210 -6.00 -14.29 20.13
CA LEU A 210 -5.56 -15.35 21.03
C LEU A 210 -4.08 -15.71 20.81
N LEU A 211 -3.66 -15.85 19.56
CA LEU A 211 -2.28 -16.14 19.21
C LEU A 211 -1.35 -14.96 19.54
N ALA A 212 -1.78 -13.73 19.23
CA ALA A 212 -1.02 -12.50 19.48
C ALA A 212 -0.83 -12.16 20.96
N THR A 213 -1.70 -12.66 21.84
CA THR A 213 -1.68 -12.30 23.26
C THR A 213 -1.32 -13.46 24.17
N GLN A 214 -2.02 -14.59 24.06
CA GLN A 214 -1.86 -15.70 25.00
C GLN A 214 -0.74 -16.65 24.60
N TYR A 215 -0.39 -16.71 23.30
CA TYR A 215 0.68 -17.57 22.80
C TYR A 215 1.94 -16.80 22.38
N ALA A 216 1.91 -15.48 22.35
CA ALA A 216 3.09 -14.63 22.17
C ALA A 216 4.06 -14.77 23.35
N PRO A 217 5.31 -14.29 23.22
CA PRO A 217 6.20 -14.15 24.37
C PRO A 217 5.49 -13.45 25.54
N ASP A 218 5.72 -13.92 26.76
CA ASP A 218 5.03 -13.51 28.00
C ASP A 218 3.54 -13.91 28.11
N GLY A 219 2.97 -14.52 27.06
CA GLY A 219 1.63 -15.07 27.06
C GLY A 219 1.50 -16.34 27.92
N ARG A 220 0.31 -16.55 28.47
CA ARG A 220 0.00 -17.69 29.37
C ARG A 220 0.31 -19.06 28.78
N TYR A 221 0.15 -19.20 27.47
CA TYR A 221 0.30 -20.45 26.71
C TYR A 221 1.56 -20.47 25.84
N PHE A 222 2.51 -19.57 26.08
CA PHE A 222 3.77 -19.53 25.36
C PHE A 222 4.53 -20.87 25.50
N GLY A 223 4.71 -21.58 24.39
CA GLY A 223 5.33 -22.91 24.36
C GLY A 223 6.84 -22.91 24.18
N GLY A 224 7.52 -21.78 24.40
CA GLY A 224 8.97 -21.63 24.28
C GLY A 224 9.47 -21.04 22.95
N SER A 225 8.64 -21.00 21.91
CA SER A 225 8.89 -20.30 20.65
C SER A 225 7.59 -19.69 20.11
N TYR A 226 7.69 -18.56 19.39
CA TYR A 226 6.53 -17.93 18.75
C TYR A 226 6.40 -18.37 17.29
N ASP A 227 6.36 -19.69 17.09
CA ASP A 227 6.18 -20.38 15.82
C ASP A 227 5.17 -21.53 16.00
N LEU A 228 4.74 -22.19 14.90
CA LEU A 228 3.75 -23.28 14.97
C LEU A 228 4.15 -24.42 15.93
N ARG A 229 5.45 -24.67 16.14
CA ARG A 229 5.91 -25.68 17.09
C ARG A 229 5.65 -25.27 18.53
N GLY A 230 5.93 -24.01 18.87
CA GLY A 230 5.64 -23.47 20.20
C GLY A 230 4.13 -23.36 20.46
N ILE A 231 3.34 -22.98 19.45
CA ILE A 231 1.87 -22.98 19.56
C ILE A 231 1.36 -24.39 19.88
N ASN A 232 1.87 -25.41 19.20
CA ASN A 232 1.40 -26.78 19.34
C ASN A 232 1.45 -27.28 20.80
N VAL A 233 2.47 -26.88 21.57
CA VAL A 233 2.70 -27.33 22.95
C VAL A 233 1.43 -27.21 23.82
N ASN A 234 0.68 -26.12 23.66
CA ASN A 234 -0.52 -25.84 24.46
C ASN A 234 -1.80 -25.76 23.63
N TYR A 235 -1.74 -25.75 22.30
CA TYR A 235 -2.92 -25.62 21.44
C TYR A 235 -3.55 -26.97 21.09
N ALA A 236 -2.74 -28.00 20.82
CA ALA A 236 -3.24 -29.30 20.38
C ALA A 236 -2.49 -30.46 21.04
N SER A 237 -3.21 -31.55 21.28
CA SER A 237 -2.63 -32.80 21.79
C SER A 237 -1.90 -33.61 20.71
N ASP A 238 -2.17 -33.34 19.43
CA ASP A 238 -1.52 -34.03 18.32
C ASP A 238 -0.08 -33.52 18.11
N PRO A 239 0.95 -34.36 18.33
CA PRO A 239 2.34 -33.94 18.13
C PRO A 239 2.66 -33.57 16.67
N LYS A 240 1.82 -33.96 15.70
CA LYS A 240 1.97 -33.64 14.28
C LYS A 240 1.19 -32.39 13.85
N TRP A 241 0.47 -31.72 14.74
CA TRP A 241 -0.37 -30.57 14.39
C TRP A 241 0.43 -29.44 13.69
N ALA A 242 1.63 -29.11 14.17
CA ALA A 242 2.48 -28.10 13.52
C ALA A 242 2.90 -28.49 12.09
N ILE A 243 3.17 -29.78 11.86
CA ILE A 243 3.54 -30.30 10.54
C ILE A 243 2.32 -30.24 9.61
N LYS A 244 1.14 -30.68 10.08
CA LYS A 244 -0.11 -30.62 9.31
C LYS A 244 -0.46 -29.20 8.90
N ASN A 245 -0.32 -28.22 9.81
CA ASN A 245 -0.50 -26.81 9.46
C ASN A 245 0.52 -26.36 8.42
N SER A 246 1.80 -26.72 8.58
CA SER A 246 2.84 -26.41 7.58
C SER A 246 2.48 -26.96 6.19
N GLU A 247 1.93 -28.17 6.12
CA GLU A 247 1.44 -28.76 4.86
C GLU A 247 0.31 -27.93 4.24
N LYS A 248 -0.65 -27.47 5.06
CA LYS A 248 -1.72 -26.58 4.58
C LYS A 248 -1.21 -25.22 4.13
N MET A 249 -0.19 -24.69 4.79
CA MET A 249 0.49 -23.47 4.34
C MET A 249 1.13 -23.66 2.95
N ILE A 250 1.82 -24.79 2.70
CA ILE A 250 2.40 -25.10 1.39
C ILE A 250 1.34 -25.09 0.30
N GLU A 251 0.22 -25.80 0.52
CA GLU A 251 -0.88 -25.88 -0.43
C GLU A 251 -1.45 -24.49 -0.79
N ILE A 252 -1.72 -23.65 0.21
CA ILE A 252 -2.28 -22.32 0.00
C ILE A 252 -1.29 -21.39 -0.70
N ILE A 253 -0.02 -21.41 -0.29
CA ILE A 253 1.01 -20.57 -0.89
C ILE A 253 1.18 -20.89 -2.37
N GLN A 254 1.31 -22.17 -2.71
CA GLN A 254 1.48 -22.61 -4.10
C GLN A 254 0.24 -22.36 -4.96
N ALA A 255 -0.96 -22.53 -4.42
CA ALA A 255 -2.20 -22.29 -5.16
C ALA A 255 -2.52 -20.80 -5.37
N GLY A 256 -2.09 -19.95 -4.42
CA GLY A 256 -2.39 -18.51 -4.38
C GLY A 256 -1.44 -17.62 -5.18
N ILE A 257 -0.25 -18.12 -5.57
CA ILE A 257 0.75 -17.39 -6.35
C ILE A 257 0.71 -17.87 -7.81
N GLU A 258 0.52 -16.95 -8.76
CA GLU A 258 0.41 -17.27 -10.20
C GLU A 258 1.75 -17.28 -10.94
N SER A 259 2.69 -16.41 -10.55
CA SER A 259 3.95 -16.20 -11.27
C SER A 259 5.11 -16.13 -10.29
N PRO A 260 5.50 -17.27 -9.70
CA PRO A 260 6.53 -17.32 -8.67
C PRO A 260 7.91 -16.90 -9.18
N GLU A 261 8.23 -17.11 -10.46
CA GLU A 261 9.51 -16.71 -11.04
C GLU A 261 9.67 -15.18 -11.04
N GLN A 262 8.63 -14.46 -11.45
CA GLN A 262 8.60 -12.99 -11.44
C GLN A 262 8.71 -12.45 -10.00
N LEU A 263 8.03 -13.10 -9.06
CA LEU A 263 8.08 -12.73 -7.64
C LEU A 263 9.49 -12.87 -7.04
N ILE A 264 10.21 -13.92 -7.41
CA ILE A 264 11.61 -14.14 -6.99
C ILE A 264 12.54 -13.13 -7.66
N GLU A 265 12.33 -12.84 -8.94
CA GLU A 265 13.12 -11.84 -9.67
C GLU A 265 13.01 -10.45 -9.04
N ILE A 266 11.78 -10.00 -8.75
CA ILE A 266 11.51 -8.70 -8.09
C ILE A 266 12.19 -8.63 -6.72
N ALA A 267 12.10 -9.69 -5.92
CA ALA A 267 12.74 -9.74 -4.60
C ALA A 267 14.27 -9.63 -4.69
N ASN A 268 14.89 -10.26 -5.70
CA ASN A 268 16.32 -10.14 -5.95
C ASN A 268 16.72 -8.72 -6.39
N ILE A 269 15.92 -8.06 -7.25
CA ILE A 269 16.18 -6.68 -7.68
C ILE A 269 16.20 -5.74 -6.47
N LYS A 270 15.17 -5.80 -5.60
CA LYS A 270 15.10 -5.00 -4.37
C LYS A 270 16.34 -5.18 -3.50
N TYR A 271 16.76 -6.43 -3.31
CA TYR A 271 17.94 -6.75 -2.50
C TYR A 271 19.21 -6.12 -3.07
N VAL A 272 19.41 -6.18 -4.39
CA VAL A 272 20.56 -5.58 -5.06
C VAL A 272 20.55 -4.05 -4.96
N GLU A 273 19.40 -3.41 -5.17
CA GLU A 273 19.25 -1.96 -5.00
C GLU A 273 19.55 -1.52 -3.56
N GLY A 274 19.05 -2.28 -2.57
CA GLY A 274 19.34 -2.04 -1.16
C GLY A 274 20.84 -2.12 -0.83
N ILE A 275 21.57 -3.08 -1.39
CA ILE A 275 23.03 -3.16 -1.21
C ILE A 275 23.72 -1.93 -1.80
N ASN A 276 23.35 -1.56 -3.03
CA ASN A 276 24.00 -0.47 -3.75
C ASN A 276 23.80 0.89 -3.04
N ASN A 277 22.60 1.13 -2.49
CA ASN A 277 22.29 2.36 -1.74
C ASN A 277 23.03 2.46 -0.39
N VAL A 278 23.46 1.35 0.21
CA VAL A 278 24.24 1.34 1.46
C VAL A 278 25.74 1.56 1.20
N GLN A 279 26.20 1.34 -0.03
CA GLN A 279 27.60 1.49 -0.43
C GLN A 279 27.93 2.85 -1.06
N SER A 280 26.92 3.64 -1.42
CA SER A 280 27.03 5.01 -1.96
C SER A 280 26.93 6.07 -0.86
#